data_AF-A0A078K5K0-F1
#
_entry.id   AF-A0A078K5K0-F1
#
_cell.length_a   1.000
_cell.length_b   1.000
_cell.length_c   1.000
_cell.angle_alpha   90.00
_cell.angle_beta   90.00
_cell.angle_gamma   90.00
#
_symmetry.space_group_name_H-M   'P 1'
#
loop_
_entity.id
_entity.type
_entity.pdbx_description
1 polymer ?
#
loop_
_entity_poly.entity_id
_entity_poly.type
_entity_poly.pdbx_seq_one_letter_code
_entity_poly.pdbx_strand_id
1 'polypeptide(L)'
;MPKFMSESHESISNKSDIQLKTEDGSSSNRKGGLVSNKMISKDAYNNRSSVQQLLARIAQEIDENKPSDVIHFIVDFLCKHYPEHLRGFEAVWNGDPDLEKERILVVDFFKYQKLPVDISVHFINAGFDTIETLCTLSTNSLDDVEKFNNTRWLPGHKVRLQQTFNDITTRVKNFKEERDSLIKSISQRFISAPHLLNPIMIPKRINPIILPTIPHMSSPIQVSNRTSNYTNVDKRFHAPIIFKR
;
A
#
# COMPACT_ATOMS: atom_id res chain seq x y z
N MET A 1 -18.71 -62.76 -4.60
CA MET A 1 -18.64 -63.56 -3.35
C MET A 1 -18.00 -64.91 -3.68
N PRO A 2 -17.31 -65.59 -2.74
CA PRO A 2 -17.16 -65.36 -1.29
C PRO A 2 -15.70 -65.01 -0.88
N LYS A 3 -15.34 -64.30 0.22
CA LYS A 3 -15.68 -64.23 1.68
C LYS A 3 -14.72 -65.05 2.56
N PHE A 4 -14.08 -64.39 3.55
CA PHE A 4 -13.85 -64.71 4.99
C PHE A 4 -12.69 -63.79 5.52
N MET A 5 -12.96 -62.74 6.34
CA MET A 5 -13.00 -62.63 7.85
C MET A 5 -11.67 -63.01 8.54
N SER A 6 -11.08 -62.29 9.51
CA SER A 6 -11.52 -61.43 10.64
C SER A 6 -10.44 -60.34 10.93
N GLU A 7 -10.68 -59.12 11.41
CA GLU A 7 -11.17 -58.60 12.71
C GLU A 7 -10.42 -59.10 13.96
N SER A 8 -9.75 -58.17 14.68
CA SER A 8 -9.58 -58.15 16.14
C SER A 8 -9.04 -56.79 16.61
N HIS A 9 -9.83 -56.14 17.48
CA HIS A 9 -9.47 -55.03 18.38
C HIS A 9 -8.50 -55.49 19.47
N GLU A 10 -7.68 -54.58 20.00
CA GLU A 10 -7.51 -54.50 21.46
C GLU A 10 -7.02 -53.12 21.92
N SER A 11 -7.83 -52.55 22.81
CA SER A 11 -7.62 -51.34 23.60
C SER A 11 -7.00 -51.71 24.95
N ILE A 12 -5.97 -50.99 25.39
CA ILE A 12 -5.54 -51.01 26.80
C ILE A 12 -5.48 -49.57 27.33
N SER A 13 -6.51 -49.26 28.12
CA SER A 13 -6.56 -48.27 29.19
C SER A 13 -5.41 -48.48 30.18
N ASN A 14 -4.84 -47.41 30.74
CA ASN A 14 -4.69 -47.34 32.19
C ASN A 14 -4.59 -45.92 32.75
N LYS A 15 -5.57 -45.67 33.61
CA LYS A 15 -5.83 -44.58 34.53
C LYS A 15 -4.97 -44.76 35.78
N SER A 16 -4.48 -43.68 36.38
CA SER A 16 -4.14 -43.69 37.81
C SER A 16 -4.49 -42.34 38.43
N ASP A 17 -5.71 -42.32 38.98
CA ASP A 17 -6.19 -41.39 40.00
C ASP A 17 -5.37 -41.57 41.29
N ILE A 18 -4.89 -40.48 41.91
CA ILE A 18 -4.46 -40.47 43.32
C ILE A 18 -5.29 -39.44 44.07
N GLN A 19 -6.42 -39.94 44.57
CA GLN A 19 -6.84 -39.97 45.98
C GLN A 19 -6.78 -38.65 46.79
N LEU A 20 -7.94 -38.02 46.85
CA LEU A 20 -8.41 -37.17 47.95
C LEU A 20 -8.50 -38.01 49.24
N LYS A 21 -7.96 -37.47 50.33
CA LYS A 21 -8.24 -37.93 51.70
C LYS A 21 -8.62 -36.73 52.56
N THR A 22 -9.88 -36.71 52.97
CA THR A 22 -10.49 -35.81 53.94
C THR A 22 -10.15 -36.30 55.35
N GLU A 23 -9.68 -35.41 56.24
CA GLU A 23 -9.89 -35.55 57.70
C GLU A 23 -10.13 -34.15 58.31
N ASP A 24 -11.22 -34.07 59.08
CA ASP A 24 -11.67 -32.95 59.90
C ASP A 24 -10.82 -32.81 61.19
N GLY A 25 -10.74 -31.60 61.76
CA GLY A 25 -10.37 -31.45 63.17
C GLY A 25 -9.78 -30.09 63.61
N SER A 26 -10.56 -29.38 64.41
CA SER A 26 -10.42 -28.01 64.95
C SER A 26 -9.12 -27.58 65.67
N SER A 27 -8.92 -26.25 65.64
CA SER A 27 -8.41 -25.35 66.71
C SER A 27 -6.97 -24.83 66.61
N SER A 28 -6.82 -23.52 66.36
CA SER A 28 -6.23 -22.55 67.30
C SER A 28 -5.64 -21.33 66.56
N ASN A 29 -6.35 -20.22 66.68
CA ASN A 29 -5.87 -18.84 66.84
C ASN A 29 -4.33 -18.65 66.89
N ARG A 30 -3.77 -17.82 65.98
CA ARG A 30 -2.68 -16.89 66.28
C ARG A 30 -2.55 -15.79 65.22
N LYS A 31 -2.73 -14.55 65.69
CA LYS A 31 -2.42 -13.27 65.05
C LYS A 31 -0.99 -13.22 64.49
N GLY A 32 -0.84 -12.44 63.42
CA GLY A 32 0.34 -11.61 63.22
C GLY A 32 1.02 -11.80 61.88
N GLY A 33 1.20 -10.71 61.13
CA GLY A 33 2.16 -10.68 60.02
C GLY A 33 1.69 -9.94 58.79
N LEU A 34 1.51 -8.63 58.92
CA LEU A 34 1.65 -7.69 57.80
C LEU A 34 3.01 -7.95 57.13
N VAL A 35 3.06 -8.02 55.80
CA VAL A 35 4.17 -7.61 54.89
C VAL A 35 4.13 -8.51 53.64
N SER A 36 3.47 -7.99 52.59
CA SER A 36 3.91 -8.08 51.18
C SER A 36 2.78 -7.66 50.23
N ASN A 37 2.39 -6.38 50.24
CA ASN A 37 1.49 -5.81 49.21
C ASN A 37 2.07 -4.55 48.54
N LYS A 38 3.36 -4.23 48.74
CA LYS A 38 3.94 -2.96 48.25
C LYS A 38 4.55 -3.03 46.84
N MET A 39 4.71 -4.21 46.25
CA MET A 39 5.27 -4.34 44.90
C MET A 39 4.22 -4.32 43.78
N ILE A 40 2.99 -4.79 44.02
CA ILE A 40 1.94 -4.87 42.99
C ILE A 40 1.43 -3.48 42.55
N SER A 41 1.54 -2.48 43.43
CA SER A 41 0.97 -1.15 43.22
C SER A 41 1.79 -0.29 42.24
N LYS A 42 3.12 -0.26 42.37
CA LYS A 42 3.96 0.71 41.65
C LYS A 42 4.00 0.46 40.14
N ASP A 43 4.03 -0.81 39.72
CA ASP A 43 4.06 -1.20 38.31
C ASP A 43 2.71 -0.93 37.63
N ALA A 44 1.59 -1.16 38.33
CA ALA A 44 0.25 -0.84 37.83
C ALA A 44 0.03 0.67 37.63
N TYR A 45 0.51 1.51 38.56
CA TYR A 45 0.43 2.97 38.43
C TYR A 45 1.34 3.51 37.30
N ASN A 46 2.55 2.97 37.13
CA ASN A 46 3.45 3.34 36.04
C ASN A 46 2.88 2.94 34.67
N ASN A 47 2.28 1.76 34.55
CA ASN A 47 1.64 1.30 33.32
C ASN A 47 0.43 2.17 32.93
N ARG A 48 -0.31 2.69 33.91
CA ARG A 48 -1.42 3.61 33.63
C ARG A 48 -0.92 4.96 33.10
N SER A 49 0.21 5.45 33.61
CA SER A 49 0.83 6.70 33.15
C SER A 49 1.38 6.57 31.72
N SER A 50 2.05 5.47 31.38
CA SER A 50 2.58 5.25 30.03
C SER A 50 1.47 5.11 28.98
N VAL A 51 0.39 4.40 29.30
CA VAL A 51 -0.79 4.29 28.43
C VAL A 51 -1.44 5.67 28.21
N GLN A 52 -1.55 6.49 29.27
CA GLN A 52 -2.08 7.85 29.13
C GLN A 52 -1.21 8.73 28.23
N GLN A 53 0.11 8.61 28.32
CA GLN A 53 1.03 9.34 27.44
C GLN A 53 0.91 8.91 25.98
N LEU A 54 0.79 7.59 25.72
CA LEU A 54 0.56 7.08 24.37
C LEU A 54 -0.74 7.63 23.78
N LEU A 55 -1.84 7.57 24.54
CA LEU A 55 -3.14 8.08 24.10
C LEU A 55 -3.11 9.60 23.88
N ALA A 56 -2.44 10.35 24.75
CA ALA A 56 -2.27 11.80 24.57
C ALA A 56 -1.49 12.12 23.30
N ARG A 57 -0.44 11.35 22.99
CA ARG A 57 0.35 11.53 21.76
C ARG A 57 -0.45 11.18 20.51
N ILE A 58 -1.21 10.08 20.53
CA ILE A 58 -2.10 9.70 19.42
C ILE A 58 -3.16 10.79 19.19
N ALA A 59 -3.78 11.30 20.25
CA ALA A 59 -4.78 12.36 20.16
C ALA A 59 -4.18 13.64 19.54
N GLN A 60 -2.98 14.05 19.98
CA GLN A 60 -2.26 15.19 19.40
C GLN A 60 -2.01 14.99 17.90
N GLU A 61 -1.53 13.82 17.50
CA GLU A 61 -1.24 13.52 16.08
C GLU A 61 -2.50 13.49 15.22
N ILE A 62 -3.63 13.04 15.75
CA ILE A 62 -4.93 13.10 15.08
C ILE A 62 -5.37 14.56 14.90
N ASP A 63 -5.23 15.40 15.93
CA ASP A 63 -5.61 16.81 15.88
C ASP A 63 -4.76 17.61 14.89
N GLU A 64 -3.47 17.27 14.78
CA GLU A 64 -2.52 17.88 13.84
C GLU A 64 -2.76 17.44 12.39
N ASN A 65 -2.91 16.13 12.14
CA ASN A 65 -2.99 15.58 10.79
C ASN A 65 -4.42 15.56 10.22
N LYS A 66 -5.45 15.55 11.09
CA LYS A 66 -6.88 15.46 10.74
C LYS A 66 -7.17 14.37 9.70
N PRO A 67 -6.80 13.10 9.97
CA PRO A 67 -6.98 12.01 9.03
C PRO A 67 -8.46 11.77 8.73
N SER A 68 -8.79 11.43 7.48
CA SER A 68 -10.15 11.06 7.09
C SER A 68 -10.57 9.71 7.68
N ASP A 69 -9.61 8.78 7.82
CA ASP A 69 -9.78 7.50 8.51
C ASP A 69 -8.89 7.48 9.76
N VAL A 70 -9.51 7.77 10.90
CA VAL A 70 -8.83 7.83 12.19
C VAL A 70 -8.34 6.45 12.62
N ILE A 71 -9.05 5.37 12.30
CA ILE A 71 -8.67 4.02 12.73
C ILE A 71 -7.43 3.57 11.97
N HIS A 72 -7.44 3.73 10.64
CA HIS A 72 -6.26 3.41 9.82
C HIS A 72 -5.04 4.21 10.26
N PHE A 73 -5.22 5.52 10.52
CA PHE A 73 -4.16 6.39 11.01
C PHE A 73 -3.57 5.92 12.35
N ILE A 74 -4.41 5.51 13.31
CA ILE A 74 -3.93 5.01 14.61
C ILE A 74 -3.06 3.76 14.39
N VAL A 75 -3.49 2.83 13.54
CA VAL A 75 -2.73 1.60 13.27
C VAL A 75 -1.41 1.92 12.57
N ASP A 76 -1.41 2.80 11.56
CA ASP A 76 -0.19 3.30 10.90
C ASP A 76 0.77 3.93 11.90
N PHE A 77 0.25 4.80 12.77
CA PHE A 77 1.02 5.49 13.78
C PHE A 77 1.70 4.49 14.73
N LEU A 78 0.95 3.49 15.20
CA LEU A 78 1.49 2.44 16.06
C LEU A 78 2.55 1.60 15.34
N CYS A 79 2.31 1.22 14.09
CA CYS A 79 3.26 0.45 13.27
C CYS A 79 4.56 1.23 13.03
N LYS A 80 4.47 2.55 12.82
CA LYS A 80 5.61 3.42 12.58
C LYS A 80 6.43 3.72 13.82
N HIS A 81 5.78 3.96 14.97
CA HIS A 81 6.45 4.47 16.16
C HIS A 81 6.70 3.41 17.24
N TYR A 82 5.97 2.29 17.21
CA TYR A 82 6.06 1.23 18.21
C TYR A 82 6.14 -0.20 17.61
N PRO A 83 6.93 -0.45 16.54
CA PRO A 83 6.93 -1.74 15.85
C PRO A 83 7.35 -2.91 16.76
N GLU A 84 8.31 -2.70 17.65
CA GLU A 84 8.80 -3.73 18.60
C GLU A 84 7.70 -4.22 19.55
N HIS A 85 6.75 -3.34 19.89
CA HIS A 85 5.63 -3.67 20.79
C HIS A 85 4.53 -4.45 20.08
N LEU A 86 4.53 -4.46 18.75
CA LEU A 86 3.54 -5.11 17.90
C LEU A 86 3.97 -6.51 17.43
N ARG A 87 5.15 -6.99 17.85
CA ARG A 87 5.63 -8.36 17.61
C ARG A 87 5.55 -8.81 16.14
N GLY A 88 5.92 -7.92 15.21
CA GLY A 88 5.93 -8.20 13.76
C GLY A 88 4.59 -7.95 13.06
N PHE A 89 3.55 -7.47 13.76
CA PHE A 89 2.33 -7.02 13.09
C PHE A 89 2.59 -5.82 12.17
N GLU A 90 3.60 -4.99 12.44
CA GLU A 90 3.95 -3.89 11.54
C GLU A 90 4.34 -4.40 10.15
N ALA A 91 5.04 -5.53 10.06
CA ALA A 91 5.46 -6.12 8.80
C ALA A 91 4.26 -6.63 7.99
N VAL A 92 3.24 -7.19 8.67
CA VAL A 92 1.99 -7.62 8.03
C VAL A 92 1.18 -6.42 7.56
N TRP A 93 1.10 -5.38 8.40
CA TRP A 93 0.33 -4.17 8.12
C TRP A 93 0.92 -3.35 6.97
N ASN A 94 2.24 -3.10 6.99
CA ASN A 94 2.94 -2.34 5.96
C ASN A 94 3.13 -3.16 4.67
N GLY A 95 3.08 -4.49 4.77
CA GLY A 95 3.42 -5.39 3.69
C GLY A 95 4.93 -5.45 3.42
N ASP A 96 5.33 -6.39 2.55
CA ASP A 96 6.72 -6.53 2.14
C ASP A 96 7.11 -5.37 1.18
N PRO A 97 8.06 -4.50 1.55
CA PRO A 97 8.48 -3.39 0.70
C PRO A 97 9.19 -3.85 -0.58
N ASP A 98 9.80 -5.03 -0.58
CA ASP A 98 10.44 -5.57 -1.78
C ASP A 98 9.38 -6.08 -2.78
N LEU A 99 8.30 -6.67 -2.28
CA LEU A 99 7.16 -7.03 -3.12
C LEU A 99 6.48 -5.80 -3.75
N GLU A 100 6.35 -4.69 -3.03
CA GLU A 100 5.84 -3.44 -3.62
C GLU A 100 6.75 -2.92 -4.74
N LYS A 101 8.08 -2.99 -4.56
CA LYS A 101 9.03 -2.61 -5.63
C LYS A 101 8.86 -3.48 -6.86
N GLU A 102 8.64 -4.78 -6.69
CA GLU A 102 8.37 -5.71 -7.80
C GLU A 102 7.05 -5.38 -8.50
N ARG A 103 5.98 -5.06 -7.77
CA ARG A 103 4.72 -4.60 -8.37
C ARG A 103 4.90 -3.33 -9.19
N ILE A 104 5.64 -2.35 -8.68
CA ILE A 104 5.98 -1.13 -9.42
C ILE A 104 6.77 -1.47 -10.69
N LEU A 105 7.71 -2.43 -10.59
CA LEU A 105 8.49 -2.89 -11.74
C LEU A 105 7.61 -3.55 -12.81
N VAL A 106 6.61 -4.33 -12.41
CA VAL A 106 5.57 -4.85 -13.32
C VAL A 106 4.83 -3.71 -14.00
N VAL A 107 4.36 -2.70 -13.26
CA VAL A 107 3.69 -1.52 -13.86
C VAL A 107 4.61 -0.82 -14.87
N ASP A 108 5.89 -0.64 -14.54
CA ASP A 108 6.88 -0.03 -15.43
C ASP A 108 7.09 -0.87 -16.71
N PHE A 109 7.09 -2.19 -16.60
CA PHE A 109 7.17 -3.09 -17.76
C PHE A 109 5.96 -2.91 -18.69
N PHE A 110 4.74 -2.84 -18.17
CA PHE A 110 3.55 -2.61 -19.00
C PHE A 110 3.57 -1.23 -19.68
N LYS A 111 4.02 -0.19 -18.95
CA LYS A 111 4.26 1.14 -19.54
C LYS A 111 5.28 1.09 -20.68
N TYR A 112 6.37 0.34 -20.49
CA TYR A 112 7.39 0.14 -21.51
C TYR A 112 6.80 -0.50 -22.78
N GLN A 113 5.90 -1.48 -22.62
CA GLN A 113 5.15 -2.11 -23.72
C GLN A 113 3.97 -1.27 -24.26
N LYS A 114 3.83 -0.01 -23.83
CA LYS A 114 2.75 0.92 -24.24
C LYS A 114 1.35 0.38 -23.91
N LEU A 115 1.21 -0.25 -22.74
CA LEU A 115 -0.05 -0.67 -22.14
C LEU A 115 -0.42 0.26 -20.97
N PRO A 116 -1.73 0.52 -20.75
CA PRO A 116 -2.19 1.29 -19.60
C PRO A 116 -1.85 0.65 -18.25
N VAL A 117 -1.73 1.49 -17.22
CA VAL A 117 -1.47 1.06 -15.82
C VAL A 117 -2.57 0.14 -15.30
N ASP A 118 -3.83 0.39 -15.66
CA ASP A 118 -4.95 -0.45 -15.25
C ASP A 118 -4.79 -1.90 -15.72
N ILE A 119 -4.14 -2.11 -16.88
CA ILE A 119 -3.87 -3.47 -17.36
C ILE A 119 -2.85 -4.17 -16.47
N SER A 120 -1.75 -3.52 -16.07
CA SER A 120 -0.79 -4.13 -15.14
C SER A 120 -1.44 -4.55 -13.82
N VAL A 121 -2.39 -3.76 -13.31
CA VAL A 121 -3.12 -4.11 -12.07
C VAL A 121 -3.88 -5.42 -12.22
N HIS A 122 -4.45 -5.73 -13.39
CA HIS A 122 -5.12 -7.00 -13.62
C HIS A 122 -4.19 -8.21 -13.47
N PHE A 123 -2.93 -8.09 -13.91
CA PHE A 123 -1.93 -9.14 -13.77
C PHE A 123 -1.48 -9.29 -12.31
N ILE A 124 -1.25 -8.18 -11.62
CA ILE A 124 -0.91 -8.15 -10.19
C ILE A 124 -2.03 -8.82 -9.37
N ASN A 125 -3.28 -8.46 -9.62
CA ASN A 125 -4.44 -9.06 -8.93
C ASN A 125 -4.55 -10.56 -9.18
N ALA A 126 -4.16 -11.03 -10.36
CA ALA A 126 -4.14 -12.44 -10.72
C ALA A 126 -2.91 -13.20 -10.17
N GLY A 127 -2.04 -12.55 -9.38
CA GLY A 127 -0.86 -13.15 -8.77
C GLY A 127 0.41 -13.09 -9.61
N PHE A 128 0.43 -12.30 -10.68
CA PHE A 128 1.63 -12.04 -11.49
C PHE A 128 2.22 -10.67 -11.11
N ASP A 129 2.65 -10.58 -9.87
CA ASP A 129 3.10 -9.35 -9.20
C ASP A 129 4.62 -9.12 -9.26
N THR A 130 5.35 -10.01 -9.93
CA THR A 130 6.80 -9.89 -10.18
C THR A 130 7.12 -10.04 -11.67
N ILE A 131 8.28 -9.53 -12.11
CA ILE A 131 8.72 -9.72 -13.50
C ILE A 131 8.96 -11.19 -13.84
N GLU A 132 9.38 -11.99 -12.86
CA GLU A 132 9.63 -13.42 -13.04
C GLU A 132 8.33 -14.20 -13.26
N THR A 133 7.30 -13.92 -12.45
CA THR A 133 6.00 -14.57 -12.59
C THR A 133 5.34 -14.21 -13.93
N LEU A 134 5.52 -12.98 -14.44
CA LEU A 134 5.07 -12.62 -15.78
C LEU A 134 5.68 -13.49 -16.89
N CYS A 135 6.94 -13.91 -16.76
CA CYS A 135 7.60 -14.77 -17.75
C CYS A 135 7.04 -16.20 -17.80
N THR A 136 6.26 -16.60 -16.79
CA THR A 136 5.61 -17.92 -16.77
C THR A 136 4.30 -17.95 -17.56
N LEU A 137 3.77 -16.76 -17.93
CA LEU A 137 2.53 -16.64 -18.68
C LEU A 137 2.72 -16.98 -20.15
N SER A 138 1.73 -17.68 -20.69
CA SER A 138 1.56 -17.87 -22.13
C SER A 138 0.41 -17.01 -22.64
N THR A 139 0.34 -16.81 -23.96
CA THR A 139 -0.77 -16.11 -24.61
C THR A 139 -2.13 -16.74 -24.34
N ASN A 140 -2.18 -18.04 -24.04
CA ASN A 140 -3.42 -18.76 -23.71
C ASN A 140 -3.99 -18.37 -22.36
N SER A 141 -3.15 -17.93 -21.42
CA SER A 141 -3.55 -17.55 -20.06
C SER A 141 -4.13 -16.13 -19.97
N LEU A 142 -4.08 -15.36 -21.06
CA LEU A 142 -4.55 -13.97 -21.09
C LEU A 142 -6.07 -13.86 -20.88
N ASP A 143 -6.84 -14.80 -21.42
CA ASP A 143 -8.30 -14.83 -21.24
C ASP A 143 -8.69 -15.14 -19.78
N ASP A 144 -7.89 -15.95 -19.08
CA ASP A 144 -8.09 -16.26 -17.66
C ASP A 144 -7.86 -15.03 -16.79
N VAL A 145 -6.81 -14.26 -17.06
CA VAL A 145 -6.51 -13.00 -16.35
C VAL A 145 -7.62 -11.97 -16.58
N GLU A 146 -8.10 -11.83 -17.82
CA GLU A 146 -9.21 -10.95 -18.15
C GLU A 146 -10.50 -11.35 -17.40
N LYS A 147 -10.82 -12.65 -17.40
CA LYS A 147 -11.99 -13.20 -16.72
C LYS A 147 -11.90 -13.04 -15.19
N PHE A 148 -10.74 -13.30 -14.60
CA PHE A 148 -10.50 -13.15 -13.16
C PHE A 148 -10.80 -11.73 -12.67
N ASN A 149 -10.45 -10.73 -13.48
CA ASN A 149 -10.66 -9.32 -13.15
C ASN A 149 -12.05 -8.80 -13.54
N ASN A 150 -12.96 -9.66 -14.03
CA ASN A 150 -14.30 -9.28 -14.51
C ASN A 150 -14.28 -8.09 -15.48
N THR A 151 -13.24 -8.02 -16.32
CA THR A 151 -13.02 -6.90 -17.24
C THR A 151 -13.10 -7.39 -18.68
N ARG A 152 -13.16 -6.43 -19.61
CA ARG A 152 -13.02 -6.72 -21.04
C ARG A 152 -12.03 -5.75 -21.65
N TRP A 153 -10.89 -6.27 -22.07
CA TRP A 153 -9.87 -5.49 -22.73
C TRP A 153 -10.29 -5.12 -24.14
N LEU A 154 -10.00 -3.88 -24.52
CA LEU A 154 -10.22 -3.41 -25.88
C LEU A 154 -9.39 -4.23 -26.88
N PRO A 155 -9.86 -4.43 -28.12
CA PRO A 155 -9.17 -5.27 -29.11
C PRO A 155 -7.70 -4.89 -29.32
N GLY A 156 -7.37 -3.60 -29.35
CA GLY A 156 -5.99 -3.14 -29.49
C GLY A 156 -5.09 -3.51 -28.30
N HIS A 157 -5.63 -3.52 -27.08
CA HIS A 157 -4.91 -3.96 -25.90
C HIS A 157 -4.68 -5.48 -25.93
N LYS A 158 -5.70 -6.26 -26.34
CA LYS A 158 -5.57 -7.71 -26.51
C LYS A 158 -4.47 -8.07 -27.51
N VAL A 159 -4.43 -7.39 -28.67
CA VAL A 159 -3.39 -7.63 -29.68
C VAL A 159 -2.00 -7.32 -29.13
N ARG A 160 -1.82 -6.19 -28.44
CA ARG A 160 -0.53 -5.85 -27.82
C ARG A 160 -0.13 -6.87 -26.76
N LEU A 161 -1.06 -7.29 -25.91
CA LEU A 161 -0.81 -8.32 -24.91
C LEU A 161 -0.41 -9.64 -25.56
N GLN A 162 -1.12 -10.10 -26.59
CA GLN A 162 -0.72 -11.29 -27.33
C GLN A 162 0.69 -11.16 -27.91
N GLN A 163 1.02 -10.04 -28.54
CA GLN A 163 2.37 -9.78 -29.06
C GLN A 163 3.44 -9.70 -27.97
N THR A 164 3.08 -9.17 -26.80
CA THR A 164 3.96 -9.07 -25.64
C THR A 164 4.25 -10.45 -25.06
N PHE A 165 3.21 -11.23 -24.80
CA PHE A 165 3.34 -12.53 -24.15
C PHE A 165 3.75 -13.67 -25.09
N ASN A 166 3.69 -13.46 -26.41
CA ASN A 166 4.26 -14.41 -27.38
C ASN A 166 5.80 -14.44 -27.34
N ASP A 167 6.45 -13.37 -26.87
CA ASP A 167 7.91 -13.28 -26.73
C ASP A 167 8.29 -12.55 -25.43
N ILE A 168 7.66 -12.96 -24.34
CA ILE A 168 7.77 -12.28 -23.04
C ILE A 168 9.21 -12.22 -22.54
N THR A 169 9.95 -13.32 -22.68
CA THR A 169 11.33 -13.44 -22.19
C THR A 169 12.25 -12.42 -22.84
N THR A 170 12.17 -12.26 -24.16
CA THR A 170 12.97 -11.27 -24.90
C THR A 170 12.57 -9.85 -24.52
N ARG A 171 11.27 -9.58 -24.40
CA ARG A 171 10.77 -8.26 -24.01
C ARG A 171 11.18 -7.85 -22.60
N VAL A 172 11.16 -8.78 -21.66
CA VAL A 172 11.62 -8.58 -20.29
C VAL A 172 13.12 -8.34 -20.26
N LYS A 173 13.90 -9.10 -21.04
CA LYS A 173 15.34 -8.88 -21.16
C LYS A 173 15.65 -7.46 -21.66
N ASN A 174 15.03 -7.04 -22.77
CA ASN A 174 15.22 -5.70 -23.34
C ASN A 174 14.81 -4.60 -22.34
N PHE A 175 13.71 -4.79 -21.62
CA PHE A 175 13.26 -3.87 -20.57
C PHE A 175 14.30 -3.71 -19.46
N LYS A 176 14.87 -4.82 -18.96
CA LYS A 176 15.92 -4.79 -17.95
C LYS A 176 17.18 -4.07 -18.46
N GLU A 177 17.61 -4.38 -19.67
CA GLU A 177 18.80 -3.76 -20.29
C GLU A 177 18.63 -2.24 -20.47
N GLU A 178 17.46 -1.77 -20.92
CA GLU A 178 17.17 -0.35 -21.10
C GLU A 178 17.09 0.38 -19.75
N ARG A 179 16.43 -0.24 -18.76
CA ARG A 179 16.34 0.30 -17.40
C ARG A 179 17.73 0.41 -16.77
N ASP A 180 18.56 -0.62 -16.86
CA ASP A 180 19.92 -0.62 -16.32
C ASP A 180 20.80 0.42 -16.99
N SER A 181 20.65 0.60 -18.31
CA SER A 181 21.33 1.65 -19.07
C SER A 181 20.92 3.05 -18.60
N LEU A 182 19.61 3.26 -18.37
CA LEU A 182 19.10 4.51 -17.83
C LEU A 182 19.65 4.79 -16.43
N ILE A 183 19.60 3.81 -15.52
CA ILE A 183 20.14 3.92 -14.15
C ILE A 183 21.63 4.29 -14.19
N LYS A 184 22.44 3.60 -15.00
CA LYS A 184 23.86 3.91 -15.19
C LYS A 184 24.08 5.35 -15.68
N SER A 185 23.31 5.79 -16.67
CA SER A 185 23.44 7.15 -17.23
C SER A 185 23.08 8.25 -16.22
N ILE A 186 22.10 7.99 -15.36
CA ILE A 186 21.69 8.91 -14.30
C ILE A 186 22.79 8.99 -13.24
N SER A 187 23.30 7.84 -12.76
CA SER A 187 24.38 7.79 -11.78
C SER A 187 25.66 8.49 -12.26
N GLN A 188 26.02 8.33 -13.54
CA GLN A 188 27.18 9.03 -14.13
C GLN A 188 26.98 10.55 -14.13
N ARG A 189 25.77 11.04 -14.40
CA ARG A 189 25.47 12.49 -14.44
C ARG A 189 25.58 13.15 -13.06
N PHE A 190 25.33 12.41 -11.98
CA PHE A 190 25.46 12.92 -10.61
C PHE A 190 26.89 12.89 -10.07
N ILE A 191 27.76 12.04 -10.61
CA ILE A 191 29.18 11.96 -10.20
C ILE A 191 30.05 12.91 -11.04
N SER A 192 29.62 13.24 -12.26
CA SER A 192 30.34 14.14 -13.17
C SER A 192 29.69 15.54 -13.25
N ALA A 193 29.72 16.29 -12.15
CA ALA A 193 29.54 17.74 -12.23
C ALA A 193 30.90 18.40 -12.52
N PRO A 194 31.15 18.93 -13.74
CA PRO A 194 32.33 19.75 -13.96
C PRO A 194 32.12 21.07 -13.21
N HIS A 195 33.11 21.44 -12.41
CA HIS A 195 33.21 22.74 -11.77
C HIS A 195 33.33 23.83 -12.87
N LEU A 196 32.21 24.40 -13.30
CA LEU A 196 32.20 25.58 -14.16
C LEU A 196 31.83 26.81 -13.32
N LEU A 197 32.81 27.33 -12.59
CA LEU A 197 32.85 28.74 -12.24
C LEU A 197 33.21 29.51 -13.51
N ASN A 198 32.23 30.16 -14.14
CA ASN A 198 32.49 31.28 -15.03
C ASN A 198 31.65 32.48 -14.56
N PRO A 199 32.27 33.62 -14.22
CA PRO A 199 31.55 34.80 -13.80
C PRO A 199 30.80 35.43 -14.98
N ILE A 200 29.57 35.83 -14.68
CA ILE A 200 28.67 36.61 -15.52
C ILE A 200 29.41 37.83 -16.09
N MET A 201 29.57 37.88 -17.41
CA MET A 201 29.94 39.09 -18.14
C MET A 201 28.67 39.67 -18.77
N ILE A 202 28.20 40.79 -18.21
CA ILE A 202 27.10 41.61 -18.74
C ILE A 202 27.67 42.57 -19.78
N PRO A 203 27.22 42.56 -21.05
CA PRO A 203 27.44 43.69 -21.93
C PRO A 203 26.27 44.69 -21.80
N LYS A 204 26.55 45.83 -21.18
CA LYS A 204 25.75 47.05 -21.31
C LYS A 204 25.75 47.49 -22.78
N ARG A 205 24.60 47.72 -23.40
CA ARG A 205 24.27 48.94 -24.20
C ARG A 205 22.78 48.98 -24.55
N ILE A 206 22.17 50.11 -24.20
CA ILE A 206 20.79 50.51 -24.50
C ILE A 206 20.89 51.47 -25.69
N ASN A 207 20.09 51.27 -26.75
CA ASN A 207 19.76 52.30 -27.73
C ASN A 207 18.24 52.24 -27.96
N PRO A 208 17.49 53.36 -27.80
CA PRO A 208 16.07 53.40 -28.08
C PRO A 208 15.82 53.65 -29.57
N ILE A 209 15.02 52.79 -30.22
CA ILE A 209 14.50 53.04 -31.57
C ILE A 209 13.14 53.73 -31.44
N ILE A 210 13.06 54.91 -32.04
CA ILE A 210 11.86 55.75 -32.17
C ILE A 210 11.00 55.15 -33.29
N LEU A 211 9.73 54.84 -33.01
CA LEU A 211 8.74 54.42 -34.00
C LEU A 211 7.67 55.52 -34.15
N PRO A 212 7.28 55.92 -35.37
CA PRO A 212 6.27 56.95 -35.57
C PRO A 212 4.83 56.41 -35.45
N THR A 213 3.99 57.22 -34.82
CA THR A 213 2.53 57.13 -34.65
C THR A 213 1.82 57.50 -35.98
N ILE A 214 0.70 56.88 -36.42
CA ILE A 214 -0.76 57.22 -36.30
C ILE A 214 -1.45 56.60 -37.57
N PRO A 215 -2.79 56.40 -37.77
CA PRO A 215 -3.98 56.17 -36.93
C PRO A 215 -4.81 54.90 -37.26
N HIS A 216 -5.75 54.64 -36.34
CA HIS A 216 -6.98 53.84 -36.37
C HIS A 216 -7.78 53.70 -37.69
N MET A 217 -8.25 52.46 -37.94
CA MET A 217 -9.61 52.14 -38.39
C MET A 217 -10.09 50.82 -37.76
N SER A 218 -11.40 50.59 -37.82
CA SER A 218 -12.28 50.07 -36.77
C SER A 218 -12.75 48.61 -36.88
N SER A 219 -12.77 47.92 -35.72
CA SER A 219 -13.77 46.93 -35.21
C SER A 219 -13.83 45.49 -35.83
N PRO A 220 -14.52 44.52 -35.18
CA PRO A 220 -14.18 43.91 -33.89
C PRO A 220 -14.27 42.36 -33.90
N ILE A 221 -13.35 41.64 -33.24
CA ILE A 221 -13.62 40.25 -32.81
C ILE A 221 -13.16 40.12 -31.35
N GLN A 222 -14.14 40.00 -30.46
CA GLN A 222 -13.95 39.78 -29.03
C GLN A 222 -13.36 38.40 -28.78
N VAL A 223 -12.16 38.35 -28.19
CA VAL A 223 -11.66 37.18 -27.47
C VAL A 223 -12.03 37.37 -26.01
N SER A 224 -12.93 36.52 -25.51
CA SER A 224 -13.37 36.52 -24.11
C SER A 224 -12.42 35.69 -23.26
N ASN A 225 -11.90 36.32 -22.20
CA ASN A 225 -11.24 35.69 -21.08
C ASN A 225 -12.25 34.87 -20.25
N ARG A 226 -11.91 33.63 -19.88
CA ARG A 226 -12.50 32.94 -18.72
C ARG A 226 -11.53 31.86 -18.22
N THR A 227 -10.73 32.11 -17.19
CA THR A 227 -11.01 31.83 -15.77
C THR A 227 -11.85 30.57 -15.51
N SER A 228 -11.17 29.59 -14.91
CA SER A 228 -11.58 28.82 -13.73
C SER A 228 -13.04 28.35 -13.65
N ASN A 229 -13.27 27.04 -13.80
CA ASN A 229 -14.45 26.39 -13.24
C ASN A 229 -14.06 25.05 -12.59
N TYR A 230 -13.98 25.08 -11.27
CA TYR A 230 -14.17 23.92 -10.41
C TYR A 230 -15.63 23.43 -10.58
N THR A 231 -15.83 22.15 -10.84
CA THR A 231 -17.16 21.53 -10.78
C THR A 231 -17.58 21.37 -9.34
N ASN A 232 -18.49 22.25 -8.93
CA ASN A 232 -19.29 22.12 -7.72
C ASN A 232 -20.45 21.16 -8.02
N VAL A 233 -20.42 19.96 -7.43
CA VAL A 233 -21.53 19.00 -7.48
C VAL A 233 -22.43 19.30 -6.30
N ASP A 234 -23.44 20.14 -6.51
CA ASP A 234 -24.47 20.40 -5.52
C ASP A 234 -25.60 19.37 -5.63
N LYS A 235 -26.09 19.01 -4.45
CA LYS A 235 -27.04 17.96 -4.11
C LYS A 235 -28.41 18.24 -4.72
N ARG A 236 -29.05 17.23 -5.31
CA ARG A 236 -30.51 17.15 -5.38
C ARG A 236 -30.98 15.85 -4.73
N PHE A 237 -31.64 16.04 -3.59
CA PHE A 237 -32.41 15.01 -2.89
C PHE A 237 -33.58 14.58 -3.77
N HIS A 238 -33.65 13.28 -4.10
CA HIS A 238 -34.87 12.65 -4.56
C HIS A 238 -35.65 12.10 -3.34
N ALA A 239 -36.88 12.57 -3.17
CA ALA A 239 -37.85 11.99 -2.24
C ALA A 239 -38.45 10.69 -2.82
N PRO A 240 -38.82 9.71 -1.98
CA PRO A 240 -39.30 8.41 -2.43
C PRO A 240 -40.78 8.44 -2.84
N ILE A 241 -41.09 7.74 -3.93
CA ILE A 241 -42.46 7.50 -4.41
C ILE A 241 -43.08 6.41 -3.54
N ILE A 242 -44.15 6.78 -2.83
CA ILE A 242 -45.00 5.88 -2.04
C ILE A 242 -46.02 5.23 -3.00
N PHE A 243 -45.97 3.91 -3.16
CA PHE A 243 -47.07 3.14 -3.72
C PHE A 243 -48.17 2.99 -2.66
N LYS A 244 -49.35 3.55 -2.93
CA LYS A 244 -50.58 3.21 -2.21
C LYS A 244 -51.21 1.96 -2.84
N ARG A 245 -51.79 1.15 -1.95
CA ARG A 245 -52.49 -0.14 -2.13
C ARG A 245 -53.38 -0.24 -3.36
#